data_AF-A0A6G0FCD2-F1
#
_entry.id   AF-A0A6G0FCD2-F1
#
_cell.length_a   1.000
_cell.length_b   1.000
_cell.length_c   1.000
_cell.angle_alpha   90.00
_cell.angle_beta   90.00
_cell.angle_gamma   90.00
#
_symmetry.space_group_name_H-M   'P 1'
#
loop_
_entity.id
_entity.type
_entity.pdbx_description
1 polymer ?
#
loop_
_entity_poly.entity_id
_entity_poly.type
_entity_poly.pdbx_seq_one_letter_code
_entity_poly.pdbx_strand_id
1 'polypeptide(L)'
;MPATLVATHAPTPVLVEDLSNMERAVALYASDMPDRYRLQGPVDTTLIGWIGQGAARLGREEVRRRASFLLGHRRLWLRDLTTPEINRRHKQRFPSARRLNVAESMASTSLFWVSVAPGARELSAAIDGTCPKCDGTGKLWVNLVIDDVSGWFEEGYAPCWVCRDGGAA
;
A
#
# COMPACT_ATOMS: atom_id res chain seq x y z
N MET A 1 -1.86 11.80 46.34
CA MET A 1 -1.86 12.01 44.87
C MET A 1 -2.68 10.89 44.24
N PRO A 2 -3.82 11.16 43.58
CA PRO A 2 -4.60 10.10 42.94
C PRO A 2 -3.94 9.70 41.62
N ALA A 3 -3.73 8.40 41.44
CA ALA A 3 -3.23 7.82 40.20
C ALA A 3 -4.36 7.76 39.17
N THR A 4 -4.23 8.52 38.09
CA THR A 4 -5.12 8.41 36.93
C THR A 4 -4.81 7.11 36.19
N LEU A 5 -5.72 6.12 36.28
CA LEU A 5 -5.67 4.94 35.44
C LEU A 5 -5.97 5.37 33.99
N VAL A 6 -4.92 5.44 33.17
CA VAL A 6 -5.07 5.59 31.71
C VAL A 6 -5.62 4.27 31.18
N ALA A 7 -6.91 4.27 30.86
CA ALA A 7 -7.54 3.14 30.19
C ALA A 7 -6.82 2.91 28.86
N THR A 8 -6.00 1.86 28.81
CA THR A 8 -5.33 1.42 27.59
C THR A 8 -6.43 0.92 26.66
N HIS A 9 -6.74 1.67 25.60
CA HIS A 9 -7.66 1.21 24.56
C HIS A 9 -7.13 -0.12 24.04
N ALA A 10 -7.87 -1.21 24.28
CA ALA A 10 -7.54 -2.49 23.67
C ALA A 10 -7.57 -2.30 22.14
N PRO A 11 -6.54 -2.74 21.41
CA PRO A 11 -6.55 -2.61 19.96
C PRO A 11 -7.77 -3.37 19.42
N THR A 12 -8.65 -2.65 18.73
CA THR A 12 -9.82 -3.24 18.08
C THR A 12 -9.35 -4.36 17.17
N PRO A 13 -9.94 -5.57 17.24
CA PRO A 13 -9.54 -6.66 16.37
C PRO A 13 -9.69 -6.24 14.91
N VAL A 14 -8.61 -6.34 14.14
CA VAL A 14 -8.60 -6.00 12.71
C VAL A 14 -9.21 -7.17 11.95
N LEU A 15 -10.37 -6.95 11.34
CA LEU A 15 -11.02 -7.93 10.47
C LEU A 15 -10.30 -8.01 9.13
N VAL A 16 -10.19 -9.22 8.56
CA VAL A 16 -9.52 -9.42 7.26
C VAL A 16 -10.33 -8.83 6.10
N GLU A 17 -11.67 -8.76 6.22
CA GLU A 17 -12.50 -8.07 5.22
C GLU A 17 -12.18 -6.57 5.14
N ASP A 18 -11.73 -5.97 6.25
CA ASP A 18 -11.41 -4.55 6.35
C ASP A 18 -10.01 -4.18 5.82
N LEU A 19 -9.29 -5.16 5.27
CA LEU A 19 -7.97 -4.97 4.68
C LEU A 19 -8.05 -5.10 3.16
N SER A 20 -7.53 -4.09 2.46
CA SER A 20 -7.22 -4.16 1.03
C SER A 20 -6.23 -5.28 0.72
N ASN A 21 -6.12 -5.66 -0.56
CA ASN A 21 -5.14 -6.65 -0.98
C ASN A 21 -3.70 -6.28 -0.59
N MET A 22 -3.33 -5.00 -0.70
CA MET A 22 -2.00 -4.53 -0.33
C MET A 22 -1.78 -4.54 1.18
N GLU A 23 -2.80 -4.21 1.98
CA GLU A 23 -2.76 -4.32 3.44
C GLU A 23 -2.63 -5.78 3.88
N ARG A 24 -3.31 -6.73 3.21
CA ARG A 24 -3.15 -8.17 3.45
C ARG A 24 -1.73 -8.65 3.11
N ALA A 25 -1.13 -8.15 2.02
CA ALA A 25 0.23 -8.48 1.65
C ALA A 25 1.24 -8.00 2.71
N VAL A 26 1.08 -6.77 3.22
CA VAL A 26 1.92 -6.24 4.30
C VAL A 26 1.73 -7.03 5.59
N ALA A 27 0.49 -7.38 5.94
CA ALA A 27 0.20 -8.21 7.10
C ALA A 27 0.88 -9.58 6.98
N LEU A 28 0.73 -10.27 5.84
CA LEU A 28 1.41 -11.55 5.58
C LEU A 28 2.93 -11.44 5.59
N TYR A 29 3.49 -10.32 5.11
CA TYR A 29 4.93 -10.08 5.19
C TYR A 29 5.40 -10.03 6.65
N ALA A 30 4.60 -9.43 7.54
CA ALA A 30 4.94 -9.28 8.96
C ALA A 30 4.51 -10.46 9.85
N SER A 31 3.72 -11.41 9.34
CA SER A 31 3.24 -12.57 10.11
C SER A 31 4.30 -13.65 10.26
N ASP A 32 3.95 -14.79 10.85
CA ASP A 32 4.83 -15.97 10.91
C ASP A 32 4.64 -16.91 9.71
N MET A 33 4.00 -16.44 8.62
CA MET A 33 3.85 -17.22 7.40
C MET A 33 5.23 -17.67 6.87
N PRO A 34 5.40 -18.97 6.58
CA PRO A 34 6.66 -19.49 6.08
C PRO A 34 6.90 -19.08 4.62
N ASP A 35 8.17 -18.91 4.24
CA ASP A 35 8.58 -18.54 2.86
C ASP A 35 8.24 -19.58 1.79
N ARG A 36 7.77 -20.77 2.22
CA ARG A 36 7.32 -21.87 1.37
C ARG A 36 6.00 -22.40 1.93
N TYR A 37 4.94 -21.63 1.76
CA TYR A 37 3.59 -22.08 2.06
C TYR A 37 2.90 -22.65 0.82
N ARG A 38 2.05 -23.66 1.04
CA ARG A 38 1.13 -24.20 0.02
C ARG A 38 -0.26 -24.23 0.63
N LEU A 39 -1.24 -23.83 -0.18
CA LEU A 39 -2.65 -23.83 0.20
C LEU A 39 -3.10 -25.23 0.64
N GLN A 40 -3.87 -25.28 1.73
CA GLN A 40 -4.27 -26.53 2.37
C GLN A 40 -5.68 -26.98 2.00
N GLY A 41 -6.45 -26.21 1.22
CA GLY A 41 -7.82 -26.58 0.89
C GLY A 41 -8.62 -25.52 0.14
N PRO A 42 -9.94 -25.74 0.00
CA PRO A 42 -10.85 -24.84 -0.73
C PRO A 42 -11.11 -23.54 0.00
N VAL A 43 -10.84 -23.46 1.30
CA VAL A 43 -10.74 -22.23 2.10
C VAL A 43 -9.56 -22.40 3.04
N ASP A 44 -8.63 -21.46 3.03
CA ASP A 44 -7.41 -21.55 3.81
C ASP A 44 -7.49 -20.68 5.08
N THR A 45 -8.01 -21.25 6.16
CA THR A 45 -8.14 -20.56 7.45
C THR A 45 -6.78 -20.25 8.09
N THR A 46 -5.74 -21.01 7.77
CA THR A 46 -4.37 -20.76 8.25
C THR A 46 -3.84 -19.46 7.64
N LEU A 47 -4.04 -19.27 6.33
CA LEU A 47 -3.66 -18.05 5.65
C LEU A 47 -4.41 -16.83 6.21
N ILE A 48 -5.72 -16.95 6.45
CA ILE A 48 -6.54 -15.89 7.06
C ILE A 48 -6.01 -15.56 8.48
N GLY A 49 -5.67 -16.59 9.26
CA GLY A 49 -5.06 -16.45 10.58
C GLY A 49 -3.76 -15.66 10.54
N TRP A 50 -2.88 -15.93 9.57
CA TRP A 50 -1.64 -15.16 9.40
C TRP A 50 -1.86 -13.72 8.95
N ILE A 51 -2.88 -13.43 8.14
CA ILE A 51 -3.25 -12.04 7.83
C ILE A 51 -3.64 -11.33 9.13
N GLY A 52 -4.54 -11.92 9.92
CA GLY A 52 -4.95 -11.35 11.21
C GLY A 52 -3.77 -11.18 12.17
N GLN A 53 -2.89 -12.16 12.26
CA GLN A 53 -1.68 -12.13 13.10
C GLN A 53 -0.76 -10.98 12.71
N GLY A 54 -0.45 -10.83 11.42
CA GLY A 54 0.41 -9.76 10.93
C GLY A 54 -0.19 -8.37 11.15
N ALA A 55 -1.51 -8.24 10.95
CA ALA A 55 -2.23 -7.01 11.22
C ALA A 55 -2.25 -6.66 12.71
N ALA A 56 -2.42 -7.64 13.60
CA ALA A 56 -2.33 -7.44 15.04
C ALA A 56 -0.91 -7.05 15.50
N ARG A 57 0.12 -7.64 14.88
CA ARG A 57 1.53 -7.36 15.21
C ARG A 57 1.96 -5.94 14.83
N LEU A 58 1.51 -5.44 13.66
CA LEU A 58 1.87 -4.10 13.18
C LEU A 58 0.90 -3.01 13.65
N GLY A 59 -0.37 -3.36 13.87
CA GLY A 59 -1.46 -2.41 14.03
C GLY A 59 -2.01 -1.91 12.68
N ARG A 60 -3.29 -1.53 12.66
CA ARG A 60 -4.03 -1.17 11.44
C ARG A 60 -3.39 0.01 10.69
N GLU A 61 -3.00 1.06 11.41
CA GLU A 61 -2.45 2.28 10.82
C GLU A 61 -1.11 2.02 10.12
N GLU A 62 -0.23 1.25 10.75
CA GLU A 62 1.08 0.93 10.18
C GLU A 62 0.96 -0.01 8.99
N VAL A 63 0.03 -0.99 9.04
CA VAL A 63 -0.29 -1.83 7.87
C VAL A 63 -0.74 -0.96 6.71
N ARG A 64 -1.70 -0.05 6.93
CA ARG A 64 -2.21 0.86 5.91
C ARG A 64 -1.11 1.75 5.34
N ARG A 65 -0.29 2.34 6.21
CA ARG A 65 0.83 3.21 5.81
C ARG A 65 1.86 2.47 4.94
N ARG A 66 2.30 1.28 5.37
CA ARG A 66 3.24 0.45 4.60
C ARG A 66 2.63 -0.02 3.29
N ALA A 67 1.35 -0.34 3.27
CA ALA A 67 0.64 -0.75 2.05
C ALA A 67 0.55 0.40 1.04
N SER A 68 0.28 1.63 1.50
CA SER A 68 0.31 2.84 0.67
C SER A 68 1.69 3.05 0.04
N PHE A 69 2.77 2.90 0.82
CA PHE A 69 4.15 3.01 0.29
C PHE A 69 4.52 1.87 -0.67
N LEU A 70 4.08 0.65 -0.39
CA LEU A 70 4.26 -0.50 -1.29
C LEU A 70 3.57 -0.24 -2.64
N LEU A 71 2.32 0.22 -2.60
CA LEU A 71 1.55 0.55 -3.80
C LEU A 71 2.19 1.71 -4.58
N GLY A 72 2.65 2.77 -3.89
CA GLY A 72 3.36 3.88 -4.51
C GLY A 72 4.65 3.46 -5.17
N HIS A 73 5.49 2.67 -4.50
CA HIS A 73 6.70 2.09 -5.07
C HIS A 73 6.40 1.26 -6.31
N ARG A 74 5.40 0.36 -6.26
CA ARG A 74 5.00 -0.47 -7.41
C ARG A 74 4.58 0.37 -8.62
N ARG A 75 3.84 1.46 -8.39
CA ARG A 75 3.42 2.37 -9.47
C ARG A 75 4.59 3.12 -10.10
N LEU A 76 5.55 3.56 -9.29
CA LEU A 76 6.77 4.20 -9.80
C LEU A 76 7.64 3.22 -10.55
N TRP A 77 7.76 1.99 -10.05
CA TRP A 77 8.53 0.92 -10.69
C TRP A 77 7.97 0.53 -12.05
N LEU A 78 6.65 0.36 -12.18
CA LEU A 78 5.98 0.08 -13.46
C LEU A 78 6.12 1.19 -14.52
N ARG A 79 6.58 2.38 -14.11
CA ARG A 79 6.72 3.56 -14.96
C ARG A 79 8.19 3.98 -15.13
N ASP A 80 9.14 3.17 -14.64
CA ASP A 80 10.57 3.48 -14.63
C ASP A 80 10.92 4.82 -13.93
N LEU A 81 10.12 5.22 -12.93
CA LEU A 81 10.30 6.45 -12.16
C LEU A 81 10.89 6.21 -10.77
N THR A 82 11.37 5.00 -10.46
CA THR A 82 11.90 4.71 -9.11
C THR A 82 13.29 5.30 -8.94
N THR A 83 13.43 6.27 -8.03
CA THR A 83 14.75 6.85 -7.70
C THR A 83 15.55 5.93 -6.77
N PRO A 84 16.89 6.08 -6.70
CA PRO A 84 17.72 5.33 -5.75
C PRO A 84 17.27 5.49 -4.29
N GLU A 85 16.82 6.69 -3.90
CA GLU A 85 16.36 6.97 -2.54
C GLU A 85 15.04 6.24 -2.23
N ILE A 86 14.07 6.30 -3.14
CA ILE A 86 12.79 5.58 -2.99
C ILE A 86 13.03 4.07 -2.91
N ASN A 87 13.91 3.53 -3.77
CA ASN A 87 14.27 2.11 -3.75
C ASN A 87 14.98 1.72 -2.45
N ARG A 88 15.89 2.57 -1.93
CA ARG A 88 16.58 2.34 -0.66
C ARG A 88 15.59 2.21 0.50
N ARG A 89 14.64 3.14 0.61
CA ARG A 89 13.64 3.09 1.68
C ARG A 89 12.64 1.95 1.51
N HIS A 90 12.28 1.59 0.27
CA HIS A 90 11.49 0.39 0.00
C HIS A 90 12.19 -0.87 0.55
N LYS A 91 13.48 -1.03 0.24
CA LYS A 91 14.31 -2.14 0.75
C LYS A 91 14.48 -2.11 2.28
N GLN A 92 14.48 -0.94 2.91
CA GLN A 92 14.51 -0.84 4.37
C GLN A 92 13.21 -1.36 5.01
N ARG A 93 12.04 -1.10 4.40
CA ARG A 93 10.76 -1.63 4.90
C ARG A 93 10.52 -3.09 4.55
N PHE A 94 10.98 -3.50 3.36
CA PHE A 94 10.85 -4.86 2.87
C PHE A 94 12.23 -5.44 2.49
N PRO A 95 13.07 -5.78 3.49
CA PRO A 95 14.41 -6.31 3.22
C PRO A 95 14.44 -7.60 2.39
N SER A 96 13.39 -8.43 2.47
CA SER A 96 13.29 -9.69 1.72
C SER A 96 12.29 -9.58 0.57
N ALA A 97 12.80 -9.30 -0.63
CA ALA A 97 11.98 -9.26 -1.84
C ALA A 97 11.26 -10.59 -2.09
N ARG A 98 11.90 -11.72 -1.78
CA ARG A 98 11.28 -13.05 -1.90
C ARG A 98 10.06 -13.18 -0.99
N ARG A 99 10.19 -12.79 0.28
CA ARG A 99 9.08 -12.85 1.24
C ARG A 99 7.94 -11.93 0.83
N LEU A 100 8.26 -10.73 0.35
CA LEU A 100 7.27 -9.79 -0.17
C LEU A 100 6.49 -10.38 -1.36
N ASN A 101 7.19 -10.99 -2.32
CA ASN A 101 6.53 -11.63 -3.47
C ASN A 101 5.58 -12.77 -3.06
N VAL A 102 5.99 -13.60 -2.09
CA VAL A 102 5.10 -14.66 -1.56
C VAL A 102 3.89 -14.05 -0.86
N ALA A 103 4.10 -13.01 -0.05
CA ALA A 103 3.02 -12.32 0.65
C ALA A 103 2.01 -11.66 -0.29
N GLU A 104 2.47 -10.99 -1.35
CA GLU A 104 1.59 -10.41 -2.38
C GLU A 104 0.79 -11.49 -3.13
N SER A 105 1.45 -12.59 -3.48
CA SER A 105 0.80 -13.72 -4.15
C SER A 105 -0.30 -14.32 -3.28
N MET A 106 0.01 -14.65 -2.02
CA MET A 106 -0.94 -15.24 -1.09
C MET A 106 -2.05 -14.26 -0.68
N ALA A 107 -1.75 -12.97 -0.53
CA ALA A 107 -2.77 -11.95 -0.31
C ALA A 107 -3.79 -11.92 -1.45
N SER A 108 -3.31 -11.95 -2.70
CA SER A 108 -4.17 -11.97 -3.88
C SER A 108 -5.03 -13.23 -3.91
N THR A 109 -4.45 -14.38 -3.56
CA THR A 109 -5.19 -15.65 -3.46
C THR A 109 -6.27 -15.62 -2.36
N SER A 110 -6.04 -14.92 -1.24
CA SER A 110 -7.04 -14.83 -0.17
C SER A 110 -8.37 -14.19 -0.61
N LEU A 111 -8.36 -13.41 -1.71
CA LEU A 111 -9.55 -12.75 -2.25
C LEU A 111 -10.59 -13.73 -2.80
N PHE A 112 -10.20 -14.98 -3.10
CA PHE A 112 -11.15 -16.02 -3.52
C PHE A 112 -12.10 -16.44 -2.39
N TRP A 113 -11.75 -16.17 -1.11
CA TRP A 113 -12.51 -16.64 0.05
C TRP A 113 -13.00 -15.51 0.94
N VAL A 114 -12.19 -14.45 1.07
CA VAL A 114 -12.52 -13.31 1.92
C VAL A 114 -12.61 -12.06 1.06
N SER A 115 -13.83 -11.61 0.82
CA SER A 115 -14.11 -10.38 0.09
C SER A 115 -13.55 -9.16 0.83
N VAL A 116 -13.19 -8.12 0.08
CA VAL A 116 -12.77 -6.84 0.64
C VAL A 116 -14.01 -5.96 0.82
N ALA A 117 -14.23 -5.49 2.04
CA ALA A 117 -15.29 -4.55 2.38
C ALA A 117 -15.16 -3.27 1.53
N PRO A 118 -16.27 -2.64 1.08
CA PRO A 118 -16.20 -1.48 0.19
C PRO A 118 -15.26 -0.37 0.68
N GLY A 119 -15.30 -0.02 1.96
CA GLY A 119 -14.44 1.02 2.56
C GLY A 119 -12.95 0.65 2.65
N ALA A 120 -12.60 -0.63 2.49
CA ALA A 120 -11.23 -1.12 2.47
C ALA A 120 -10.65 -1.24 1.06
N ARG A 121 -11.45 -1.06 0.01
CA ARG A 121 -10.96 -1.14 -1.39
C ARG A 121 -10.10 0.05 -1.77
N GLU A 122 -10.40 1.21 -1.19
CA GLU A 122 -9.69 2.44 -1.46
C GLU A 122 -8.44 2.52 -0.57
N LEU A 123 -7.29 2.29 -1.21
CA LEU A 123 -5.99 2.57 -0.65
C LEU A 123 -5.27 3.57 -1.56
N SER A 124 -5.08 4.79 -1.05
CA SER A 124 -4.25 5.79 -1.70
C SER A 124 -2.80 5.31 -1.70
N ALA A 125 -2.16 5.30 -2.86
CA ALA A 125 -0.72 5.14 -2.90
C ALA A 125 -0.06 6.33 -2.22
N ALA A 126 1.12 6.11 -1.64
CA ALA A 126 1.97 7.16 -1.11
C ALA A 126 3.38 7.02 -1.69
N ILE A 127 3.99 8.13 -2.09
CA ILE A 127 5.41 8.15 -2.47
C ILE A 127 6.23 8.30 -1.20
N ASP A 128 7.16 7.39 -0.99
CA ASP A 128 8.08 7.49 0.12
C ASP A 128 9.29 8.36 -0.21
N GLY A 129 9.10 9.67 -0.07
CA GLY A 129 10.08 10.69 -0.42
C GLY A 129 9.55 11.64 -1.49
N THR A 130 10.46 12.43 -2.05
CA THR A 130 10.10 13.44 -3.05
C THR A 130 9.61 12.78 -4.34
N CYS A 131 8.51 13.27 -4.89
CA CYS A 131 8.01 12.79 -6.17
C CYS A 131 9.03 13.08 -7.29
N PRO A 132 9.50 12.08 -8.05
CA PRO A 132 10.52 12.26 -9.08
C PRO A 132 10.03 13.02 -10.31
N LYS A 133 8.72 13.27 -10.42
CA LYS A 133 8.12 13.94 -11.57
C LYS A 133 7.87 15.42 -11.35
N CYS A 134 7.48 15.80 -10.13
CA CYS A 134 7.16 17.18 -9.78
C CYS A 134 8.03 17.74 -8.66
N ASP A 135 9.05 17.00 -8.22
CA ASP A 135 9.94 17.35 -7.11
C ASP A 135 9.20 17.76 -5.82
N GLY A 136 8.05 17.13 -5.57
CA GLY A 136 7.23 17.38 -4.39
C GLY A 136 6.29 18.59 -4.49
N THR A 137 6.32 19.34 -5.59
CA THR A 137 5.42 20.50 -5.79
C THR A 137 3.95 20.12 -5.98
N GLY A 138 3.67 18.84 -6.26
CA GLY A 138 2.33 18.33 -6.52
C GLY A 138 1.71 18.79 -7.85
N LYS A 139 2.42 19.58 -8.65
CA LYS A 139 1.95 20.14 -9.93
C LYS A 139 3.00 19.98 -11.02
N LEU A 140 2.56 19.96 -12.28
CA LEU A 140 3.42 19.90 -13.45
C LEU A 140 3.00 21.02 -14.40
N TRP A 141 3.98 21.69 -15.01
CA TRP A 141 3.72 22.53 -16.16
C TRP A 141 3.39 21.63 -17.35
N VAL A 142 2.22 21.84 -17.95
CA VAL A 142 1.72 21.04 -19.07
C VAL A 142 1.08 21.95 -20.11
N ASN A 143 1.10 21.47 -21.35
CA ASN A 143 0.32 22.03 -22.44
C ASN A 143 -0.90 21.11 -22.63
N LEU A 144 -2.07 21.60 -22.22
CA LEU A 144 -3.33 20.88 -22.28
C LEU A 144 -3.92 21.07 -23.67
N VAL A 145 -4.13 19.96 -24.38
CA VAL A 145 -4.90 19.95 -25.62
C VAL A 145 -6.37 20.15 -25.24
N ILE A 146 -6.96 21.27 -25.67
CA ILE A 146 -8.39 21.53 -25.44
C ILE A 146 -9.19 21.05 -26.66
N ASP A 147 -8.65 21.29 -27.85
CA ASP A 147 -9.21 20.81 -29.11
C ASP A 147 -8.05 20.46 -30.06
N ASP A 148 -7.90 19.16 -30.33
CA ASP A 148 -6.85 18.62 -31.17
C ASP A 148 -7.06 18.94 -32.66
N VAL A 149 -8.31 19.14 -33.07
CA VAL A 149 -8.69 19.45 -34.46
C VAL A 149 -8.34 20.90 -34.80
N SER A 150 -8.57 21.84 -33.88
CA SER A 150 -8.20 23.25 -34.08
C SER A 150 -6.77 23.58 -33.67
N GLY A 151 -6.06 22.64 -33.04
CA GLY A 151 -4.72 22.88 -32.50
C GLY A 151 -4.72 23.91 -31.38
N TRP A 152 -5.80 23.98 -30.61
CA TRP A 152 -5.89 24.87 -29.46
C TRP A 152 -5.33 24.19 -28.21
N PHE A 153 -4.28 24.82 -27.66
CA PHE A 153 -3.62 24.40 -26.44
C PHE A 153 -3.68 25.51 -25.38
N GLU A 154 -3.83 25.12 -24.12
CA GLU A 154 -3.61 26.00 -22.97
C GLU A 154 -2.38 25.56 -22.19
N GLU A 155 -1.55 26.51 -21.79
CA GLU A 155 -0.39 26.25 -20.94
C GLU A 155 -0.72 26.56 -19.49
N GLY A 156 -0.33 25.68 -18.57
CA GLY A 156 -0.52 25.93 -17.16
C GLY A 156 -0.09 24.79 -16.25
N TYR A 157 -0.35 24.98 -14.96
CA TYR A 157 -0.08 23.95 -13.95
C TYR A 157 -1.25 22.98 -13.82
N ALA A 158 -1.01 21.71 -14.14
CA ALA A 158 -1.92 20.61 -13.81
C ALA A 158 -1.44 19.83 -12.58
N PRO A 159 -2.34 19.12 -11.86
CA PRO A 159 -1.93 18.21 -10.81
C PRO A 159 -0.93 17.17 -11.34
N CYS A 160 0.11 16.89 -10.56
CA CYS A 160 1.05 15.83 -10.90
C CYS A 160 0.30 14.49 -10.91
N TRP A 161 0.18 13.87 -12.07
CA TRP A 161 -0.50 12.57 -12.24
C TRP A 161 0.12 11.44 -11.41
N VAL A 162 1.39 11.57 -11.01
CA VAL A 162 2.04 10.63 -10.08
C VAL A 162 1.54 10.85 -8.63
N CYS A 163 1.37 12.11 -8.21
CA CYS A 163 0.91 12.46 -6.86
C CYS A 163 -0.60 12.40 -6.71
N ARG A 164 -1.37 12.67 -7.77
CA ARG A 164 -2.84 12.65 -7.75
C ARG A 164 -3.37 11.24 -7.53
N ASP A 165 -2.68 10.26 -8.10
CA ASP A 165 -3.00 8.85 -7.86
C ASP A 165 -2.25 8.31 -6.62
N GLY A 166 -1.12 8.92 -6.26
CA GLY A 166 -0.14 8.34 -5.33
C GLY A 166 0.33 9.22 -4.18
N GLY A 167 -0.47 10.19 -3.73
CA GLY A 167 -0.31 10.97 -2.49
C GLY A 167 1.13 11.24 -2.06
N ALA A 168 1.67 12.42 -2.36
CA ALA A 168 2.84 12.88 -1.62
C ALA A 168 2.42 12.99 -0.14
N ALA A 169 3.05 12.17 0.72
CA ALA A 169 2.79 12.13 2.15
C ALA A 169 3.80 12.97 2.92
#